data_AF-A0A3B8VGU3-F1
#
_entry.id   AF-A0A3B8VGU3-F1
#
_cell.length_a   1.000
_cell.length_b   1.000
_cell.length_c   1.000
_cell.angle_alpha   90.00
_cell.angle_beta   90.00
_cell.angle_gamma   90.00
#
_symmetry.space_group_name_H-M   'P 1'
#
loop_
_entity.id
_entity.type
_entity.pdbx_description
1 polymer ?
#
loop_
_entity_poly.entity_id
_entity_poly.type
_entity_poly.pdbx_seq_one_letter_code
_entity_poly.pdbx_strand_id
1 'polypeptide(L)'
;MDLSLTEQQELLKTTARDFMEREASKDILLELEETESGYSDELWQKASDIGWLGMLVPEQYGGSGSSLTDAAVVYEQMGAGPLSGPFFSSGVLGALTILEAGTE
;
A
#
# COMPACT_ATOMS: atom_id res chain seq x y z
N MET A 1 -19.69 20.08 1.86
CA MET A 1 -18.72 19.14 1.26
C MET A 1 -18.86 17.86 2.04
N ASP A 2 -19.19 16.77 1.36
CA ASP A 2 -19.22 15.45 1.98
C ASP A 2 -17.80 14.88 1.94
N LEU A 3 -17.33 14.39 3.08
CA LEU A 3 -15.99 13.84 3.28
C LEU A 3 -16.05 12.36 3.72
N SER A 4 -17.23 11.76 3.68
CA SER A 4 -17.39 10.34 3.91
C SER A 4 -16.70 9.52 2.82
N LEU A 5 -16.24 8.32 3.19
CA LEU A 5 -15.65 7.39 2.23
C LEU A 5 -16.74 6.84 1.31
N THR A 6 -16.38 6.60 0.06
CA THR A 6 -17.24 5.84 -0.86
C THR A 6 -17.33 4.38 -0.43
N GLU A 7 -18.32 3.64 -0.95
CA GLU A 7 -18.44 2.19 -0.67
C GLU A 7 -17.17 1.41 -1.08
N GLN A 8 -16.55 1.79 -2.19
CA GLN A 8 -15.28 1.21 -2.63
C GLN A 8 -14.15 1.51 -1.65
N GLN A 9 -14.07 2.74 -1.14
CA GLN A 9 -13.06 3.14 -0.16
C GLN A 9 -13.28 2.47 1.19
N GLU A 10 -14.52 2.27 1.63
CA GLU A 10 -14.81 1.49 2.84
C GLU A 10 -14.39 0.01 2.70
N LEU A 11 -14.57 -0.57 1.51
CA LEU A 11 -14.05 -1.91 1.21
C LEU A 11 -12.53 -1.93 1.27
N LEU A 12 -11.84 -1.00 0.61
CA LEU A 12 -10.37 -0.87 0.65
C LEU A 12 -9.87 -0.73 2.09
N LYS A 13 -10.50 0.13 2.89
CA LYS A 13 -10.16 0.34 4.30
C LYS A 13 -10.31 -0.94 5.12
N THR A 14 -11.40 -1.67 4.92
CA THR A 14 -11.67 -2.92 5.63
C THR A 14 -10.65 -3.98 5.25
N THR A 15 -10.40 -4.18 3.96
CA THR A 15 -9.37 -5.12 3.48
C THR A 15 -7.98 -4.76 3.99
N ALA A 16 -7.62 -3.47 3.98
CA ALA A 16 -6.32 -3.03 4.47
C ALA A 16 -6.16 -3.23 5.98
N ARG A 17 -7.21 -2.94 6.76
CA ARG A 17 -7.23 -3.23 8.20
C ARG A 17 -7.08 -4.71 8.49
N ASP A 18 -7.85 -5.56 7.83
CA ASP A 18 -7.81 -7.02 8.03
C ASP A 18 -6.43 -7.59 7.70
N PHE A 19 -5.78 -7.08 6.64
CA PHE A 19 -4.41 -7.44 6.30
C PHE A 19 -3.43 -7.05 7.41
N MET A 20 -3.53 -5.82 7.94
CA MET A 20 -2.67 -5.37 9.03
C MET A 20 -2.86 -6.22 10.30
N GLU A 21 -4.09 -6.61 10.60
CA GLU A 21 -4.38 -7.45 11.77
C GLU A 21 -3.86 -8.88 11.62
N ARG A 22 -3.92 -9.45 10.41
CA ARG A 22 -3.60 -10.86 10.15
C ARG A 22 -2.15 -11.11 9.77
N GLU A 23 -1.62 -10.29 8.87
CA GLU A 23 -0.32 -10.51 8.24
C GLU A 23 0.78 -9.65 8.87
N ALA A 24 0.45 -8.42 9.26
CA ALA A 24 1.40 -7.46 9.84
C ALA A 24 1.03 -7.09 11.27
N SER A 25 0.80 -8.11 12.10
CA SER A 25 0.46 -7.93 13.51
C SER A 25 1.59 -7.21 14.26
N LYS A 26 1.27 -6.61 15.41
CA LYS A 26 2.26 -5.90 16.24
C LYS A 26 3.49 -6.76 16.56
N ASP A 27 3.29 -8.04 16.87
CA ASP A 27 4.39 -8.93 17.22
C ASP A 27 5.32 -9.15 16.02
N ILE A 28 4.75 -9.35 14.83
CA ILE A 28 5.52 -9.46 13.58
C ILE A 28 6.30 -8.18 13.31
N LEU A 29 5.69 -7.01 13.49
CA LEU A 29 6.37 -5.72 13.26
C LEU A 29 7.54 -5.50 14.23
N LEU A 30 7.39 -5.90 15.49
CA LEU A 30 8.47 -5.86 16.47
C LEU A 30 9.60 -6.84 16.11
N GLU A 31 9.27 -8.03 15.62
CA GLU A 31 10.26 -8.98 15.12
C GLU A 31 11.02 -8.40 13.91
N LEU A 32 10.34 -7.69 13.01
CA LEU A 32 10.97 -7.05 11.86
C LEU A 32 11.91 -5.91 12.26
N GLU A 33 11.58 -5.13 13.28
CA GLU A 33 12.46 -4.06 13.80
C GLU A 33 13.84 -4.59 14.23
N GLU A 34 13.89 -5.81 14.75
CA GLU A 34 15.13 -6.47 15.19
C GLU A 34 15.95 -7.06 14.02
N THR A 35 15.40 -7.08 12.80
CA THR A 35 16.13 -7.56 11.60
C THR A 35 17.01 -6.48 10.99
N GLU A 36 18.05 -6.88 10.26
CA GLU A 36 18.93 -5.93 9.57
C GLU A 36 18.21 -5.11 8.48
N SER A 37 17.23 -5.72 7.79
CA SER A 37 16.45 -5.02 6.75
C SER A 37 15.36 -4.13 7.31
N GLY A 38 14.80 -4.47 8.48
CA GLY A 38 13.66 -3.76 9.06
C GLY A 38 12.33 -3.99 8.34
N TYR A 39 12.27 -4.84 7.30
CA TYR A 39 11.06 -5.15 6.53
C TYR A 39 11.07 -6.59 6.01
N SER A 40 9.90 -7.08 5.60
CA SER A 40 9.67 -8.46 5.12
C SER A 40 9.38 -8.52 3.61
N ASP A 41 10.16 -9.32 2.89
CA ASP A 41 9.88 -9.66 1.48
C ASP A 41 8.55 -10.41 1.31
N GLU A 42 8.13 -11.17 2.32
CA GLU A 42 6.84 -11.88 2.30
C GLU A 42 5.67 -10.89 2.39
N LEU A 43 5.74 -9.90 3.29
CA LEU A 43 4.70 -8.86 3.40
C LEU A 43 4.67 -7.97 2.16
N TRP A 44 5.84 -7.67 1.59
CA TRP A 44 5.96 -7.00 0.30
C TRP A 44 5.22 -7.78 -0.80
N GLN A 45 5.50 -9.07 -0.93
CA GLN A 45 4.87 -9.91 -1.95
C GLN A 45 3.35 -9.99 -1.75
N LYS A 46 2.87 -10.20 -0.51
CA LYS A 46 1.43 -10.24 -0.23
C LYS A 46 0.72 -8.93 -0.60
N ALA A 47 1.29 -7.79 -0.24
CA ALA A 47 0.73 -6.49 -0.62
C ALA A 47 0.77 -6.25 -2.14
N SER A 48 1.81 -6.73 -2.82
CA SER A 48 1.91 -6.71 -4.28
C SER A 48 0.85 -7.57 -4.94
N ASP A 49 0.59 -8.77 -4.43
CA ASP A 49 -0.39 -9.72 -4.97
C ASP A 49 -1.83 -9.21 -4.82
N ILE A 50 -2.11 -8.44 -3.76
CA ILE A 50 -3.40 -7.74 -3.57
C ILE A 50 -3.53 -6.53 -4.52
N GLY A 51 -2.42 -6.08 -5.12
CA GLY A 51 -2.39 -5.00 -6.11
C GLY A 51 -2.13 -3.60 -5.53
N TRP A 52 -1.78 -3.47 -4.25
CA TRP A 52 -1.64 -2.17 -3.60
C TRP A 52 -0.48 -1.32 -4.14
N LEU A 53 0.60 -1.97 -4.60
CA LEU A 53 1.73 -1.27 -5.20
C LEU A 53 1.43 -0.72 -6.61
N GLY A 54 0.42 -1.26 -7.28
CA GLY A 54 -0.01 -0.87 -8.62
C GLY A 54 -1.20 0.09 -8.62
N MET A 55 -1.67 0.56 -7.46
CA MET A 55 -2.92 1.33 -7.39
C MET A 55 -2.90 2.60 -8.23
N LEU A 56 -1.79 3.34 -8.21
CA LEU A 56 -1.64 4.60 -8.96
C LEU A 56 -1.11 4.39 -10.37
N VAL A 57 -0.81 3.14 -10.74
CA VAL A 57 -0.23 2.80 -12.04
C VAL A 57 -1.38 2.54 -13.04
N PRO A 58 -1.35 3.14 -14.24
CA PRO A 58 -2.34 2.87 -15.29
C PRO A 58 -2.45 1.39 -15.67
N GLU A 59 -3.64 0.96 -16.09
CA GLU A 59 -3.92 -0.43 -16.50
C GLU A 59 -3.00 -0.92 -17.64
N GLN A 60 -2.59 -0.04 -18.56
CA GLN A 60 -1.67 -0.38 -19.65
C GLN A 60 -0.28 -0.85 -19.17
N TYR A 61 0.09 -0.50 -17.93
CA TYR A 61 1.32 -0.94 -17.27
C TYR A 61 1.07 -1.99 -16.18
N GLY A 62 -0.14 -2.57 -16.14
CA GLY A 62 -0.50 -3.64 -15.20
C GLY A 62 -0.97 -3.18 -13.82
N GLY A 63 -1.22 -1.88 -13.63
CA GLY A 63 -1.82 -1.36 -12.40
C GLY A 63 -3.35 -1.29 -12.45
N SER A 64 -3.97 -0.68 -11.44
CA SER A 64 -5.44 -0.53 -11.36
C SER A 64 -5.95 0.87 -11.71
N GLY A 65 -5.06 1.84 -11.97
CA GLY A 65 -5.43 3.22 -12.32
C GLY A 65 -6.35 3.92 -11.29
N SER A 66 -6.28 3.50 -10.03
CA SER A 66 -7.08 4.05 -8.93
C SER A 66 -6.66 5.47 -8.57
N SER A 67 -7.56 6.19 -7.89
CA SER A 67 -7.29 7.57 -7.51
C SER A 67 -6.29 7.66 -6.35
N LEU A 68 -5.66 8.82 -6.19
CA LEU A 68 -4.80 9.09 -5.03
C LEU A 68 -5.56 8.97 -3.70
N THR A 69 -6.85 9.31 -3.69
CA THR A 69 -7.71 9.15 -2.51
C THR A 69 -7.97 7.70 -2.17
N ASP A 70 -8.11 6.81 -3.17
CA ASP A 70 -8.29 5.37 -2.92
C ASP A 70 -7.01 4.76 -2.35
N ALA A 71 -5.85 5.12 -2.92
CA ALA A 71 -4.56 4.70 -2.39
C ALA A 71 -4.36 5.24 -0.96
N ALA A 72 -4.69 6.51 -0.69
CA ALA A 72 -4.55 7.11 0.63
C ALA A 72 -5.29 6.33 1.72
N VAL A 73 -6.47 5.78 1.44
CA VAL A 73 -7.23 4.95 2.39
C VAL A 73 -6.47 3.68 2.77
N VAL A 74 -5.79 3.04 1.82
CA VAL A 74 -4.95 1.86 2.08
C VAL A 74 -3.70 2.26 2.89
N TYR A 75 -3.01 3.32 2.48
CA TYR A 75 -1.81 3.81 3.17
C TYR A 75 -2.09 4.32 4.59
N GLU A 76 -3.29 4.84 4.86
CA GLU A 76 -3.71 5.20 6.21
C GLU A 76 -3.73 3.98 7.14
N GLN A 77 -4.25 2.84 6.66
CA GLN A 77 -4.26 1.61 7.47
C GLN A 77 -2.86 1.02 7.63
N MET A 78 -2.03 1.06 6.57
CA MET A 78 -0.61 0.67 6.68
C MET A 78 0.13 1.49 7.73
N GLY A 79 -0.11 2.81 7.77
CA GLY A 79 0.50 3.70 8.76
C GLY A 79 -0.01 3.49 10.19
N ALA A 80 -1.24 3.00 10.35
CA ALA A 80 -1.80 2.68 11.67
C ALA A 80 -1.11 1.46 12.32
N GLY A 81 -0.73 0.47 11.51
CA GLY A 81 0.04 -0.70 11.94
C GLY A 81 1.52 -0.61 11.53
N PRO A 82 2.17 0.54 11.73
CA PRO A 82 3.36 1.04 11.02
C PRO A 82 4.11 0.04 10.12
N LEU A 83 3.50 -0.32 8.98
CA LEU A 83 4.03 -1.37 8.11
C LEU A 83 5.36 -0.90 7.51
N SER A 84 6.44 -1.61 7.83
CA SER A 84 7.77 -1.28 7.35
C SER A 84 8.03 -1.88 5.96
N GLY A 85 8.64 -1.08 5.09
CA GLY A 85 9.01 -1.50 3.74
C GLY A 85 8.85 -0.38 2.71
N PRO A 86 9.27 -0.62 1.46
CA PRO A 86 9.30 0.42 0.43
C PRO A 86 7.92 0.67 -0.22
N PHE A 87 6.82 0.52 0.52
CA PHE A 87 5.46 0.68 -0.02
C PHE A 87 5.26 2.09 -0.57
N PHE A 88 5.46 3.11 0.26
CA PHE A 88 5.27 4.50 -0.14
C PHE A 88 6.34 4.97 -1.12
N SER A 89 7.60 4.65 -0.87
CA SER A 89 8.71 5.07 -1.75
C SER A 89 8.63 4.44 -3.14
N SER A 90 8.15 3.19 -3.26
CA SER A 90 7.99 2.52 -4.55
C SER A 90 6.63 2.79 -5.20
N GLY A 91 5.54 2.42 -4.51
CA GLY A 91 4.18 2.44 -5.06
C GLY A 91 3.57 3.83 -5.19
N VAL A 92 4.14 4.85 -4.54
CA VAL A 92 3.71 6.25 -4.69
C VAL A 92 4.81 7.09 -5.29
N LEU A 93 5.94 7.30 -4.59
CA LEU A 93 6.96 8.24 -5.06
C LEU A 93 7.61 7.76 -6.36
N GLY A 94 8.08 6.52 -6.40
CA GLY A 94 8.70 5.93 -7.59
C GLY A 94 7.72 5.87 -8.76
N ALA A 95 6.55 5.28 -8.54
CA ALA A 95 5.50 5.16 -9.55
C ALA A 95 5.11 6.51 -10.16
N LEU A 96 4.75 7.50 -9.33
CA LEU A 96 4.33 8.82 -9.83
C LEU A 96 5.47 9.57 -10.51
N THR A 97 6.71 9.43 -10.03
CA THR A 97 7.87 10.07 -10.68
C THR A 97 8.10 9.51 -12.08
N ILE A 98 8.02 8.18 -12.24
CA ILE A 98 8.17 7.53 -13.55
C ILE A 98 7.00 7.91 -14.46
N LEU A 99 5.77 7.95 -13.95
CA LEU A 99 4.62 8.34 -14.76
C LEU A 99 4.68 9.79 -15.25
N GLU A 100 5.25 10.69 -14.45
CA GLU A 100 5.35 12.10 -14.80
C GLU A 100 6.55 12.41 -15.71
N ALA A 101 7.71 11.80 -15.44
CA ALA A 101 8.98 12.18 -16.06
C ALA A 101 9.69 11.05 -16.82
N GLY A 102 9.13 9.84 -16.81
CA GLY A 102 9.66 8.69 -17.53
C GLY A 102 9.42 8.77 -19.03
N THR A 103 10.16 7.96 -19.77
CA THR A 103 9.90 7.68 -21.18
C THR A 103 9.27 6.31 -21.32
N GLU A 104 8.60 6.07 -22.45
CA GLU A 104 8.20 4.72 -22.90
C GLU A 104 9.42 3.79 -23.07
#